data_AF-A0A7V2PLM0-F1
#
_entry.id   AF-A0A7V2PLM0-F1
#
_cell.length_a   1.000
_cell.length_b   1.000
_cell.length_c   1.000
_cell.angle_alpha   90.00
_cell.angle_beta   90.00
_cell.angle_gamma   90.00
#
_symmetry.space_group_name_H-M   'P 1'
#
loop_
_entity.id
_entity.type
_entity.pdbx_description
1 polymer ?
#
loop_
_entity_poly.entity_id
_entity_poly.type
_entity_poly.pdbx_seq_one_letter_code
_entity_poly.pdbx_strand_id
1 'polypeptide(L)'
;MKKIFGIALVLAVVTTLSFGSVSLAAEGLDADIGGSDDAGVTGEVNVTWDGTGWVAGDVYSGDDAETHFNTACTGSHISGSFTASLTQNTAYPYMGVDNFSTYIDAEVINGFIDYRTTRNDSYESMYGVAGQESYSHVSVVGEGSWGAMATGSWTNFAALKDCTYGNPHTANGYNLEAAGADYYELVRYIGSGSVPPPATPTSNVSDAWVFSSGSGLAQLHCLSSQSTGNTTYGGTPSYIYGTSLGVDCGCNNCNAWMASFHAEGTGYFEAIGEGSYQVTSDLSHSGTPFGTGITVTGDGSPGSASVSIIANWVNGTCDVDNYSMRAD
;
A
#
# COMPACT_ATOMS: atom_id res chain seq x y z
N MET A 1 -10.98 22.83 -41.35
CA MET A 1 -10.41 22.28 -40.09
C MET A 1 -11.47 22.43 -39.01
N LYS A 2 -12.20 21.36 -38.68
CA LYS A 2 -13.18 21.34 -37.60
C LYS A 2 -12.46 20.82 -36.35
N LYS A 3 -12.32 21.67 -35.33
CA LYS A 3 -11.94 21.25 -33.98
C LYS A 3 -13.22 20.81 -33.28
N ILE A 4 -13.28 19.55 -32.88
CA ILE A 4 -14.33 19.03 -32.00
C ILE A 4 -13.83 19.28 -30.57
N PHE A 5 -14.56 20.12 -29.83
CA PHE A 5 -14.41 20.26 -28.38
C PHE A 5 -15.27 19.16 -27.75
N GLY A 6 -14.65 18.23 -27.03
CA GLY A 6 -15.35 17.29 -26.17
C GLY A 6 -15.67 17.98 -24.85
N ILE A 7 -16.95 17.97 -24.47
CA ILE A 7 -17.48 18.47 -23.20
C ILE A 7 -17.33 17.33 -22.18
N ALA A 8 -16.53 17.50 -21.14
CA ALA A 8 -16.60 16.68 -19.93
C ALA A 8 -17.73 17.25 -19.04
N LEU A 9 -18.78 16.46 -18.81
CA LEU A 9 -19.90 16.86 -17.98
C LEU A 9 -19.53 16.64 -16.51
N VAL A 10 -19.05 17.70 -15.86
CA VAL A 10 -19.04 17.81 -14.40
C VAL A 10 -20.48 18.01 -13.93
N LEU A 11 -21.02 17.07 -13.17
CA LEU A 11 -22.29 17.25 -12.47
C LEU A 11 -22.00 17.40 -10.97
N ALA A 12 -21.81 18.64 -10.52
CA ALA A 12 -21.88 18.96 -9.10
C ALA A 12 -23.32 18.74 -8.62
N VAL A 13 -23.53 17.72 -7.80
CA VAL A 13 -24.76 17.55 -7.03
C VAL A 13 -24.37 17.35 -5.57
N VAL A 14 -24.63 18.36 -4.74
CA VAL A 14 -24.74 18.16 -3.30
C VAL A 14 -26.05 17.41 -3.06
N THR A 15 -25.97 16.09 -3.08
CA THR A 15 -26.96 15.15 -2.56
C THR A 15 -26.22 13.96 -2.01
N THR A 16 -26.52 13.56 -0.77
CA THR A 16 -26.24 12.22 -0.26
C THR A 16 -26.85 11.19 -1.22
N LEU A 17 -26.03 10.68 -2.15
CA LEU A 17 -26.39 9.60 -3.06
C LEU A 17 -25.93 8.28 -2.43
N SER A 18 -26.82 7.60 -1.71
CA SER A 18 -26.64 6.16 -1.48
C SER A 18 -26.96 5.45 -2.80
N PHE A 19 -25.95 5.17 -3.61
CA PHE A 19 -26.13 4.30 -4.76
C PHE A 19 -26.32 2.87 -4.24
N GLY A 20 -27.55 2.35 -4.35
CA GLY A 20 -27.78 0.92 -4.30
C GLY A 20 -26.96 0.26 -5.41
N SER A 21 -26.23 -0.79 -5.05
CA SER A 21 -25.38 -1.66 -5.89
C SER A 21 -25.50 -1.39 -7.40
N VAL A 22 -24.57 -0.62 -7.94
CA VAL A 22 -24.42 -0.44 -9.39
C VAL A 22 -23.39 -1.45 -9.86
N SER A 23 -23.82 -2.50 -10.56
CA SER A 23 -22.90 -3.31 -11.38
C SER A 23 -22.51 -2.45 -12.59
N LEU A 24 -21.40 -1.73 -12.47
CA LEU A 24 -20.80 -1.02 -13.58
C LEU A 24 -19.75 -1.92 -14.23
N ALA A 25 -19.88 -2.16 -15.54
CA ALA A 25 -18.71 -2.24 -16.39
C ALA A 25 -18.18 -0.79 -16.53
N ALA A 26 -17.53 -0.26 -15.50
CA ALA A 26 -17.08 1.14 -15.45
C ALA A 26 -15.71 1.28 -16.12
N GLU A 27 -15.67 1.98 -17.25
CA GLU A 27 -14.47 2.69 -17.67
C GLU A 27 -14.29 3.91 -16.76
N GLY A 28 -13.23 3.89 -15.92
CA GLY A 28 -12.66 5.03 -15.19
C GLY A 28 -13.59 5.79 -14.23
N LEU A 29 -13.54 5.48 -12.94
CA LEU A 29 -13.99 6.41 -11.91
C LEU A 29 -12.92 7.48 -11.70
N ASP A 30 -13.29 8.76 -11.80
CA ASP A 30 -12.47 9.89 -11.36
C ASP A 30 -13.30 10.67 -10.34
N ALA A 31 -12.86 10.66 -9.08
CA ALA A 31 -13.56 11.30 -7.98
C ALA A 31 -12.62 12.23 -7.19
N ASP A 32 -12.95 13.52 -7.16
CA ASP A 32 -12.33 14.48 -6.25
C ASP A 32 -13.25 14.69 -5.05
N ILE A 33 -12.77 14.35 -3.86
CA ILE A 33 -13.52 14.49 -2.60
C ILE A 33 -13.02 15.65 -1.73
N GLY A 34 -12.03 16.40 -2.22
CA GLY A 34 -11.50 17.61 -1.57
C GLY A 34 -11.66 18.86 -2.45
N GLY A 35 -11.68 20.03 -1.82
CA GLY A 35 -11.57 21.34 -2.42
C GLY A 35 -10.20 21.95 -2.11
N SER A 36 -9.75 22.90 -2.94
CA SER A 36 -8.37 23.42 -2.92
C SER A 36 -7.96 24.27 -1.70
N ASP A 37 -8.77 24.34 -0.63
CA ASP A 37 -8.54 25.18 0.57
C ASP A 37 -9.27 24.61 1.83
N ASP A 38 -9.49 23.30 1.89
CA ASP A 38 -10.61 22.69 2.65
C ASP A 38 -10.37 22.43 4.15
N ALA A 39 -10.26 23.51 4.94
CA ALA A 39 -10.50 23.37 6.37
C ALA A 39 -11.97 22.94 6.66
N GLY A 40 -12.18 21.65 6.94
CA GLY A 40 -13.45 21.13 7.49
C GLY A 40 -14.40 20.45 6.52
N VAL A 41 -13.90 19.89 5.41
CA VAL A 41 -14.71 19.09 4.49
C VAL A 41 -14.63 17.61 4.85
N THR A 42 -15.75 16.92 4.67
CA THR A 42 -15.83 15.46 4.80
C THR A 42 -16.43 14.90 3.52
N GLY A 43 -15.80 13.87 2.97
CA GLY A 43 -16.22 13.21 1.74
C GLY A 43 -16.13 11.70 1.89
N GLU A 44 -16.98 10.97 1.17
CA GLU A 44 -16.94 9.51 1.13
C GLU A 44 -17.24 9.02 -0.28
N VAL A 45 -16.43 8.10 -0.78
CA VAL A 45 -16.63 7.37 -2.03
C VAL A 45 -16.71 5.90 -1.69
N ASN A 46 -17.73 5.23 -2.20
CA ASN A 46 -17.92 3.80 -2.07
C ASN A 46 -18.21 3.22 -3.46
N VAL A 47 -17.42 2.24 -3.87
CA VAL A 47 -17.53 1.56 -5.16
C VAL A 47 -17.64 0.08 -4.88
N THR A 48 -18.53 -0.61 -5.57
CA THR A 48 -18.59 -2.08 -5.59
C THR A 48 -18.68 -2.55 -7.03
N TRP A 49 -18.04 -3.68 -7.33
CA TRP A 49 -18.09 -4.30 -8.64
C TRP A 49 -18.18 -5.81 -8.53
N ASP A 50 -18.82 -6.42 -9.53
CA ASP A 50 -18.97 -7.85 -9.70
C ASP A 50 -19.26 -8.09 -11.18
N GLY A 51 -18.34 -8.75 -11.89
CA GLY A 51 -18.44 -8.93 -13.33
C GLY A 51 -17.17 -9.44 -13.98
N THR A 52 -16.92 -9.00 -15.21
CA THR A 52 -15.78 -9.39 -16.04
C THR A 52 -15.16 -8.16 -16.70
N GLY A 53 -13.89 -8.21 -17.09
CA GLY A 53 -13.23 -7.11 -17.81
C GLY A 53 -12.31 -6.33 -16.88
N TRP A 54 -12.50 -5.02 -16.79
CA TRP A 54 -11.65 -4.14 -15.98
C TRP A 54 -12.50 -3.10 -15.22
N VAL A 55 -12.07 -2.75 -14.02
CA VAL A 55 -12.60 -1.67 -13.19
C VAL A 55 -11.40 -0.93 -12.63
N ALA A 56 -11.30 0.36 -12.91
CA ALA A 56 -10.25 1.23 -12.37
C ALA A 56 -10.86 2.53 -11.85
N GLY A 57 -10.20 3.12 -10.86
CA GLY A 57 -10.59 4.41 -10.32
C GLY A 57 -9.44 5.17 -9.70
N ASP A 58 -9.55 6.49 -9.80
CA ASP A 58 -8.67 7.48 -9.20
C ASP A 58 -9.49 8.30 -8.22
N VAL A 59 -9.00 8.45 -6.99
CA VAL A 59 -9.63 9.27 -5.96
C VAL A 59 -8.63 10.26 -5.41
N TYR A 60 -8.99 11.54 -5.46
CA TYR A 60 -8.17 12.65 -4.99
C TYR A 60 -8.79 13.29 -3.75
N SER A 61 -7.94 13.70 -2.83
CA SER A 61 -8.29 14.52 -1.67
C SER A 61 -7.65 15.89 -1.84
N GLY A 62 -8.13 16.70 -2.79
CA GLY A 62 -7.51 17.99 -3.09
C GLY A 62 -6.02 17.85 -3.43
N ASP A 63 -5.17 18.61 -2.74
CA ASP A 63 -3.70 18.52 -2.84
C ASP A 63 -3.05 17.59 -1.80
N ASP A 64 -3.83 17.00 -0.88
CA ASP A 64 -3.30 16.20 0.23
C ASP A 64 -2.82 14.81 -0.19
N ALA A 65 -3.61 14.12 -1.02
CA ALA A 65 -3.38 12.72 -1.36
C ALA A 65 -4.16 12.26 -2.60
N GLU A 66 -3.68 11.18 -3.20
CA GLU A 66 -4.36 10.45 -4.28
C GLU A 66 -4.30 8.94 -4.03
N THR A 67 -5.34 8.23 -4.44
CA THR A 67 -5.37 6.77 -4.47
C THR A 67 -5.84 6.30 -5.84
N HIS A 68 -5.12 5.34 -6.40
CA HIS A 68 -5.44 4.68 -7.66
C HIS A 68 -5.68 3.20 -7.38
N PHE A 69 -6.74 2.64 -7.97
CA PHE A 69 -6.97 1.21 -7.96
C PHE A 69 -7.35 0.69 -9.34
N ASN A 70 -7.00 -0.56 -9.61
CA ASN A 70 -7.34 -1.24 -10.85
C ASN A 70 -7.56 -2.72 -10.57
N THR A 71 -8.63 -3.29 -11.10
CA THR A 71 -8.85 -4.73 -11.14
C THR A 71 -9.18 -5.12 -12.56
N ALA A 72 -8.49 -6.12 -13.10
CA ALA A 72 -8.76 -6.58 -14.44
C ALA A 72 -8.52 -8.07 -14.60
N CYS A 73 -9.30 -8.71 -15.48
CA CYS A 73 -9.14 -10.10 -15.86
C CYS A 73 -9.32 -10.28 -17.37
N THR A 74 -8.80 -11.39 -17.91
CA THR A 74 -8.98 -11.71 -19.33
C THR A 74 -10.15 -12.68 -19.51
N GLY A 75 -11.36 -12.13 -19.63
CA GLY A 75 -12.58 -12.92 -19.92
C GLY A 75 -13.08 -13.80 -18.77
N SER A 76 -12.51 -13.62 -17.58
CA SER A 76 -12.85 -14.32 -16.35
C SER A 76 -13.65 -13.39 -15.44
N HIS A 77 -13.61 -13.60 -14.12
CA HIS A 77 -14.42 -12.86 -13.15
C HIS A 77 -13.57 -11.93 -12.29
N ILE A 78 -14.12 -10.76 -11.96
CA ILE A 78 -13.59 -9.81 -10.98
C ILE A 78 -14.74 -9.41 -10.04
N SER A 79 -14.44 -9.21 -8.76
CA SER A 79 -15.36 -8.61 -7.81
C SER A 79 -14.61 -7.83 -6.75
N GLY A 80 -15.27 -6.88 -6.11
CA GLY A 80 -14.68 -6.18 -5.00
C GLY A 80 -15.43 -4.95 -4.56
N SER A 81 -14.81 -4.25 -3.62
CA SER A 81 -15.22 -2.97 -3.12
C SER A 81 -14.02 -2.07 -2.89
N PHE A 82 -14.26 -0.78 -3.04
CA PHE A 82 -13.31 0.27 -2.73
C PHE A 82 -14.03 1.35 -1.93
N THR A 83 -13.41 1.79 -0.84
CA THR A 83 -13.89 2.93 -0.05
C THR A 83 -12.79 3.97 0.08
N ALA A 84 -13.20 5.23 0.04
CA ALA A 84 -12.34 6.37 0.36
C ALA A 84 -13.12 7.33 1.23
N SER A 85 -12.46 7.89 2.25
CA SER A 85 -13.06 8.86 3.16
C SER A 85 -12.08 9.98 3.47
N LEU A 86 -12.60 11.20 3.42
CA LEU A 86 -11.94 12.39 3.90
C LEU A 86 -12.62 12.80 5.21
N THR A 87 -11.83 12.91 6.26
CA THR A 87 -12.33 13.29 7.59
C THR A 87 -11.46 14.37 8.21
N GLN A 88 -12.10 15.35 8.83
CA GLN A 88 -11.39 16.38 9.58
C GLN A 88 -10.68 15.76 10.80
N ASN A 89 -9.40 16.10 10.99
CA ASN A 89 -8.66 15.73 12.18
C ASN A 89 -9.02 16.64 13.36
N THR A 90 -9.90 16.15 14.23
CA THR A 90 -10.35 16.89 15.42
C THR A 90 -9.28 17.05 16.51
N ALA A 91 -8.14 16.35 16.43
CA ALA A 91 -7.04 16.49 17.38
C ALA A 91 -6.16 17.72 17.09
N TYR A 92 -6.12 18.19 15.84
CA TYR A 92 -5.36 19.38 15.41
C TYR A 92 -6.25 20.39 14.66
N PRO A 93 -7.36 20.86 15.26
CA PRO A 93 -8.36 21.67 14.57
C PRO A 93 -7.86 23.05 14.13
N TYR A 94 -6.74 23.52 14.69
CA TYR A 94 -6.12 24.81 14.34
C TYR A 94 -5.18 24.74 13.13
N MET A 95 -4.92 23.54 12.60
CA MET A 95 -4.04 23.34 11.44
C MET A 95 -4.78 22.88 10.19
N GLY A 96 -6.11 22.72 10.22
CA GLY A 96 -6.89 22.30 9.06
C GLY A 96 -6.50 20.92 8.54
N VAL A 97 -6.06 20.03 9.43
CA VAL A 97 -5.53 18.73 9.04
C VAL A 97 -6.66 17.82 8.62
N ASP A 98 -6.63 17.37 7.38
CA ASP A 98 -7.54 16.35 6.89
C ASP A 98 -6.85 14.98 6.90
N ASN A 99 -7.63 13.95 7.24
CA ASN A 99 -7.22 12.57 7.16
C ASN A 99 -7.91 11.94 5.95
N PHE A 100 -7.11 11.39 5.05
CA PHE A 100 -7.58 10.62 3.93
C PHE A 100 -7.37 9.14 4.21
N SER A 101 -8.44 8.34 4.16
CA SER A 101 -8.38 6.89 4.37
C SER A 101 -9.01 6.17 3.21
N THR A 102 -8.33 5.18 2.65
CA THR A 102 -8.83 4.36 1.57
C THR A 102 -8.66 2.88 1.88
N TYR A 103 -9.53 2.04 1.31
CA TYR A 103 -9.51 0.61 1.55
C TYR A 103 -10.07 -0.13 0.34
N ILE A 104 -9.41 -1.21 -0.06
CA ILE A 104 -9.81 -2.11 -1.14
C ILE A 104 -9.97 -3.52 -0.59
N ASP A 105 -11.04 -4.20 -1.02
CA ASP A 105 -11.26 -5.63 -0.84
C ASP A 105 -11.73 -6.20 -2.18
N ALA A 106 -10.86 -6.92 -2.86
CA ALA A 106 -11.07 -7.32 -4.24
C ALA A 106 -10.55 -8.73 -4.52
N GLU A 107 -11.18 -9.40 -5.48
CA GLU A 107 -10.84 -10.73 -5.97
C GLU A 107 -10.86 -10.76 -7.51
N VAL A 108 -9.99 -11.59 -8.07
CA VAL A 108 -9.87 -11.82 -9.51
C VAL A 108 -9.68 -13.31 -9.81
N ILE A 109 -10.24 -13.75 -10.93
CA ILE A 109 -9.90 -15.02 -11.57
C ILE A 109 -9.07 -14.69 -12.81
N ASN A 110 -7.84 -15.21 -12.91
CA ASN A 110 -6.93 -15.02 -14.06
C ASN A 110 -6.81 -13.54 -14.48
N GLY A 111 -6.17 -12.74 -13.62
CA GLY A 111 -6.17 -11.29 -13.68
C GLY A 111 -5.26 -10.66 -12.64
N PHE A 112 -5.43 -9.36 -12.43
CA PHE A 112 -4.64 -8.61 -11.44
C PHE A 112 -5.48 -7.59 -10.67
N ILE A 113 -4.94 -7.18 -9.53
CA ILE A 113 -5.41 -6.12 -8.64
C ILE A 113 -4.21 -5.20 -8.35
N ASP A 114 -4.35 -3.92 -8.64
CA ASP A 114 -3.43 -2.85 -8.27
C ASP A 114 -4.09 -1.90 -7.29
N TYR A 115 -3.33 -1.46 -6.30
CA TYR A 115 -3.76 -0.44 -5.35
C TYR A 115 -2.56 0.42 -4.95
N ARG A 116 -2.68 1.73 -5.12
CA ARG A 116 -1.63 2.70 -4.86
C ARG A 116 -2.19 3.91 -4.13
N THR A 117 -1.50 4.36 -3.08
CA THR A 117 -1.81 5.63 -2.42
C THR A 117 -0.55 6.48 -2.35
N THR A 118 -0.64 7.73 -2.80
CA THR A 118 0.42 8.73 -2.71
C THR A 118 -0.02 9.84 -1.78
N ARG A 119 0.88 10.27 -0.90
CA ARG A 119 0.71 11.48 -0.08
C ARG A 119 1.29 12.67 -0.81
N ASN A 120 0.45 13.62 -1.20
CA ASN A 120 0.82 14.73 -2.07
C ASN A 120 1.17 16.03 -1.31
N ASP A 121 0.72 16.18 -0.05
CA ASP A 121 1.08 17.32 0.81
C ASP A 121 1.75 16.92 2.15
N SER A 122 2.52 17.86 2.72
CA SER A 122 3.19 17.71 4.00
C SER A 122 3.55 19.04 4.66
N TYR A 123 3.48 19.09 6.00
CA TYR A 123 4.17 20.13 6.75
C TYR A 123 5.67 19.83 6.89
N GLU A 124 6.42 20.19 5.85
CA GLU A 124 7.82 19.80 5.65
C GLU A 124 8.75 20.08 6.83
N SER A 125 8.54 21.19 7.54
CA SER A 125 9.41 21.59 8.64
C SER A 125 9.39 20.63 9.85
N MET A 126 8.36 19.79 9.96
CA MET A 126 8.19 18.84 11.06
C MET A 126 8.08 17.38 10.60
N TYR A 127 7.47 17.15 9.44
CA TYR A 127 7.18 15.80 8.92
C TYR A 127 7.82 15.54 7.56
N GLY A 128 8.67 16.47 7.12
CA GLY A 128 9.49 16.31 5.94
C GLY A 128 8.72 16.32 4.63
N VAL A 129 9.39 16.05 3.51
CA VAL A 129 8.79 16.23 2.16
C VAL A 129 7.56 15.35 1.95
N ALA A 130 6.63 15.82 1.11
CA ALA A 130 5.55 14.99 0.58
C ALA A 130 6.09 14.00 -0.49
N GLY A 131 5.23 13.11 -0.96
CA GLY A 131 5.51 12.16 -2.03
C GLY A 131 5.56 10.70 -1.59
N GLN A 132 5.42 10.41 -0.28
CA GLN A 132 5.41 9.04 0.22
C GLN A 132 4.37 8.20 -0.53
N GLU A 133 4.75 6.98 -0.87
CA GLU A 133 3.93 6.10 -1.69
C GLU A 133 3.80 4.73 -1.06
N SER A 134 2.58 4.19 -1.11
CA SER A 134 2.25 2.82 -0.76
C SER A 134 1.68 2.12 -1.98
N TYR A 135 2.15 0.92 -2.27
CA TYR A 135 1.69 0.13 -3.42
C TYR A 135 1.47 -1.33 -3.04
N SER A 136 0.41 -1.92 -3.59
CA SER A 136 0.09 -3.34 -3.48
C SER A 136 -0.31 -3.89 -4.84
N HIS A 137 0.13 -5.12 -5.12
CA HIS A 137 -0.17 -5.82 -6.36
C HIS A 137 -0.49 -7.28 -6.09
N VAL A 138 -1.51 -7.80 -6.77
CA VAL A 138 -1.77 -9.24 -6.90
C VAL A 138 -1.99 -9.51 -8.38
N SER A 139 -1.26 -10.46 -8.96
CA SER A 139 -1.52 -10.96 -10.30
C SER A 139 -1.50 -12.48 -10.27
N VAL A 140 -2.45 -13.10 -10.98
CA VAL A 140 -2.57 -14.55 -11.12
C VAL A 140 -2.85 -14.91 -12.57
N VAL A 141 -2.13 -15.91 -13.06
CA VAL A 141 -2.24 -16.42 -14.42
C VAL A 141 -2.47 -17.93 -14.35
N GLY A 142 -3.41 -18.40 -15.15
CA GLY A 142 -3.79 -19.80 -15.27
C GLY A 142 -5.31 -19.98 -15.27
N GLU A 143 -5.78 -21.09 -15.83
CA GLU A 143 -7.22 -21.37 -15.87
C GLU A 143 -7.75 -21.64 -14.46
N GLY A 144 -8.68 -20.79 -14.00
CA GLY A 144 -9.27 -20.91 -12.66
C GLY A 144 -8.37 -20.41 -11.52
N SER A 145 -7.23 -19.80 -11.83
CA SER A 145 -6.35 -19.20 -10.83
C SER A 145 -7.01 -18.02 -10.16
N TRP A 146 -7.02 -18.00 -8.83
CA TRP A 146 -7.70 -16.99 -8.02
C TRP A 146 -6.66 -16.14 -7.29
N GLY A 147 -6.91 -14.82 -7.21
CA GLY A 147 -6.13 -13.88 -6.45
C GLY A 147 -7.03 -12.91 -5.69
N ALA A 148 -6.61 -12.48 -4.51
CA ALA A 148 -7.37 -11.56 -3.67
C ALA A 148 -6.47 -10.55 -2.94
N MET A 149 -7.02 -9.36 -2.70
CA MET A 149 -6.36 -8.29 -1.97
C MET A 149 -7.35 -7.61 -1.03
N ALA A 150 -6.95 -7.47 0.24
CA ALA A 150 -7.65 -6.73 1.28
C ALA A 150 -6.64 -5.84 2.03
N THR A 151 -6.63 -4.56 1.69
CA THR A 151 -5.65 -3.61 2.23
C THR A 151 -6.17 -2.18 2.17
N GLY A 152 -5.54 -1.28 2.91
CA GLY A 152 -5.91 0.12 2.91
C GLY A 152 -4.80 1.01 3.40
N SER A 153 -4.95 2.29 3.11
CA SER A 153 -4.03 3.36 3.44
C SER A 153 -4.75 4.42 4.25
N TRP A 154 -4.02 5.03 5.16
CA TRP A 154 -4.38 6.23 5.88
C TRP A 154 -3.25 7.23 5.70
N THR A 155 -3.60 8.48 5.40
CA THR A 155 -2.61 9.53 5.28
C THR A 155 -3.16 10.87 5.75
N ASN A 156 -2.23 11.73 6.15
CA ASN A 156 -2.43 13.15 6.39
C ASN A 156 -1.10 13.88 6.22
N PHE A 157 -1.09 15.19 6.44
CA PHE A 157 0.10 16.04 6.41
C PHE A 157 1.32 15.59 7.27
N ALA A 158 1.22 14.55 8.11
CA ALA A 158 2.33 14.01 8.91
C ALA A 158 2.88 12.63 8.48
N ALA A 159 2.07 11.78 7.86
CA ALA A 159 2.48 10.40 7.56
C ALA A 159 1.60 9.71 6.51
N LEU A 160 2.15 8.65 5.91
CA LEU A 160 1.41 7.61 5.18
C LEU A 160 1.53 6.30 5.97
N LYS A 161 0.40 5.65 6.25
CA LYS A 161 0.34 4.42 7.03
C LYS A 161 -0.70 3.47 6.48
N ASP A 162 -0.38 2.19 6.49
CA ASP A 162 -1.26 1.14 5.98
C ASP A 162 -1.58 0.15 7.09
N CYS A 163 -2.22 0.64 8.15
CA CYS A 163 -2.47 -0.16 9.33
C CYS A 163 -3.71 -1.06 9.11
N THR A 164 -3.53 -2.33 8.75
CA THR A 164 -4.67 -3.22 8.40
C THR A 164 -5.21 -4.05 9.56
N TYR A 165 -4.62 -3.98 10.76
CA TYR A 165 -4.98 -4.83 11.91
C TYR A 165 -6.47 -4.85 12.28
N GLY A 166 -7.19 -3.73 12.12
CA GLY A 166 -8.62 -3.63 12.45
C GLY A 166 -9.55 -3.66 11.24
N ASN A 167 -8.99 -3.74 10.03
CA ASN A 167 -9.76 -3.73 8.80
C ASN A 167 -10.11 -5.17 8.40
N PRO A 168 -11.10 -5.34 7.51
CA PRO A 168 -11.33 -6.63 6.88
C PRO A 168 -10.03 -7.18 6.27
N HIS A 169 -9.97 -8.49 6.15
CA HIS A 169 -8.90 -9.19 5.44
C HIS A 169 -9.58 -9.94 4.31
N THR A 170 -8.81 -10.58 3.45
CA THR A 170 -9.37 -11.50 2.45
C THR A 170 -10.19 -12.59 3.15
N ALA A 171 -10.98 -13.34 2.38
CA ALA A 171 -11.84 -14.40 2.94
C ALA A 171 -11.08 -15.41 3.84
N ASN A 172 -9.78 -15.59 3.64
CA ASN A 172 -8.93 -16.49 4.43
C ASN A 172 -8.12 -15.79 5.53
N GLY A 173 -8.26 -14.47 5.71
CA GLY A 173 -7.62 -13.72 6.78
C GLY A 173 -6.24 -13.16 6.45
N TYR A 174 -5.91 -12.97 5.16
CA TYR A 174 -4.63 -12.41 4.72
C TYR A 174 -4.82 -11.04 4.06
N ASN A 175 -3.72 -10.36 3.73
CA ASN A 175 -3.79 -9.11 2.98
C ASN A 175 -3.76 -9.35 1.48
N LEU A 176 -2.88 -10.24 1.02
CA LEU A 176 -2.74 -10.59 -0.39
C LEU A 176 -2.68 -12.11 -0.50
N GLU A 177 -3.40 -12.67 -1.47
CA GLU A 177 -3.45 -14.12 -1.70
C GLU A 177 -3.45 -14.46 -3.19
N ALA A 178 -2.90 -15.63 -3.50
CA ALA A 178 -3.02 -16.31 -4.78
C ALA A 178 -3.21 -17.81 -4.54
N ALA A 179 -4.08 -18.47 -5.30
CA ALA A 179 -4.32 -19.91 -5.21
C ALA A 179 -4.62 -20.55 -6.58
N GLY A 180 -4.17 -21.79 -6.77
CA GLY A 180 -4.36 -22.53 -8.02
C GLY A 180 -3.71 -21.84 -9.22
N ALA A 181 -2.66 -21.05 -8.98
CA ALA A 181 -2.00 -20.25 -10.00
C ALA A 181 -0.93 -21.06 -10.75
N ASP A 182 -0.94 -21.03 -12.09
CA ASP A 182 0.23 -21.46 -12.86
C ASP A 182 1.38 -20.48 -12.64
N TYR A 183 1.03 -19.20 -12.48
CA TYR A 183 1.94 -18.14 -12.07
C TYR A 183 1.21 -17.08 -11.24
N TYR A 184 1.85 -16.60 -10.17
CA TYR A 184 1.38 -15.46 -9.39
C TYR A 184 2.50 -14.43 -9.17
N GLU A 185 2.09 -13.19 -8.89
CA GLU A 185 2.92 -12.12 -8.31
C GLU A 185 2.17 -11.47 -7.15
N LEU A 186 2.83 -11.33 -6.00
CA LEU A 186 2.36 -10.55 -4.86
C LEU A 186 3.41 -9.46 -4.56
N VAL A 187 3.00 -8.18 -4.50
CA VAL A 187 3.88 -7.05 -4.17
C VAL A 187 3.29 -6.27 -3.02
N ARG A 188 4.15 -5.86 -2.08
CA ARG A 188 3.87 -4.77 -1.14
C ARG A 188 5.05 -3.81 -1.12
N TYR A 189 4.80 -2.52 -1.23
CA TYR A 189 5.82 -1.49 -1.21
C TYR A 189 5.38 -0.30 -0.36
N ILE A 190 6.32 0.27 0.38
CA ILE A 190 6.21 1.57 1.04
C ILE A 190 7.50 2.34 0.82
N GLY A 191 7.37 3.58 0.37
CA GLY A 191 8.51 4.42 0.04
C GLY A 191 8.41 5.80 0.62
N SER A 192 9.57 6.42 0.77
CA SER A 192 9.72 7.83 1.16
C SER A 192 9.21 8.81 0.10
N GLY A 193 9.03 8.35 -1.15
CA GLY A 193 8.49 9.14 -2.24
C GLY A 193 9.51 9.61 -3.26
N SER A 194 9.08 9.68 -4.52
CA SER A 194 9.89 9.78 -5.73
C SER A 194 10.87 10.95 -5.82
N VAL A 195 12.05 10.69 -6.37
CA VAL A 195 12.67 11.60 -7.35
C VAL A 195 12.55 10.92 -8.72
N PRO A 196 11.65 11.32 -9.64
CA PRO A 196 11.89 11.07 -11.05
C PRO A 196 13.10 11.91 -11.47
N PRO A 197 13.96 11.43 -12.40
CA PRO A 197 15.18 12.13 -12.77
C PRO A 197 14.81 13.51 -13.33
N PRO A 198 15.43 14.59 -12.83
CA PRO A 198 16.78 14.88 -13.27
C PRO A 198 17.76 15.38 -12.19
N ALA A 199 18.99 14.88 -12.28
CA ALA A 199 20.22 15.63 -12.08
C ALA A 199 20.58 16.19 -10.69
N THR A 200 20.25 15.51 -9.58
CA THR A 200 21.13 15.38 -8.39
C THR A 200 20.46 14.48 -7.33
N PRO A 201 21.04 13.32 -6.94
CA PRO A 201 20.54 12.55 -5.82
C PRO A 201 20.95 13.24 -4.53
N THR A 202 20.10 14.14 -4.02
CA THR A 202 20.35 14.87 -2.76
C THR A 202 19.38 14.50 -1.64
N SER A 203 18.37 13.66 -1.89
CA SER A 203 17.41 13.23 -0.88
C SER A 203 17.72 11.82 -0.40
N ASN A 204 17.65 11.63 0.91
CA ASN A 204 17.73 10.32 1.54
C ASN A 204 16.61 9.44 0.98
N VAL A 205 16.96 8.24 0.50
CA VAL A 205 15.98 7.19 0.19
C VAL A 205 15.78 6.35 1.44
N SER A 206 14.53 6.01 1.67
CA SER A 206 14.09 5.07 2.68
C SER A 206 12.89 4.34 2.09
N ASP A 207 13.12 3.12 1.60
CA ASP A 207 12.11 2.31 0.94
C ASP A 207 12.13 0.89 1.50
N ALA A 208 10.97 0.24 1.54
CA ALA A 208 10.84 -1.15 1.94
C ALA A 208 9.78 -1.86 1.09
N TRP A 209 10.08 -3.08 0.67
CA TRP A 209 9.15 -3.87 -0.12
C TRP A 209 9.24 -5.36 0.14
N VAL A 210 8.18 -6.03 -0.26
CA VAL A 210 8.08 -7.48 -0.38
C VAL A 210 7.63 -7.81 -1.79
N PHE A 211 8.32 -8.76 -2.40
CA PHE A 211 7.95 -9.34 -3.68
C PHE A 211 7.91 -10.86 -3.55
N SER A 212 6.88 -11.48 -4.11
CA SER A 212 6.79 -12.92 -4.22
C SER A 212 6.24 -13.32 -5.57
N SER A 213 6.81 -14.36 -6.18
CA SER A 213 6.27 -14.94 -7.41
C SER A 213 6.49 -16.45 -7.44
N GLY A 214 5.60 -17.16 -8.13
CA GLY A 214 5.67 -18.62 -8.17
C GLY A 214 4.41 -19.25 -8.74
N SER A 215 4.21 -20.52 -8.46
CA SER A 215 3.02 -21.29 -8.83
C SER A 215 2.39 -21.89 -7.57
N GLY A 216 1.08 -22.16 -7.61
CA GLY A 216 0.36 -22.86 -6.54
C GLY A 216 -0.38 -21.90 -5.62
N LEU A 217 -0.02 -21.93 -4.34
CA LEU A 217 -0.61 -21.11 -3.28
C LEU A 217 0.42 -20.10 -2.79
N ALA A 218 -0.03 -18.87 -2.51
CA ALA A 218 0.74 -17.88 -1.78
C ALA A 218 -0.17 -17.00 -0.94
N GLN A 219 0.25 -16.73 0.29
CA GLN A 219 -0.49 -15.96 1.27
C GLN A 219 0.47 -15.01 1.96
N LEU A 220 0.20 -13.73 1.83
CA LEU A 220 1.00 -12.67 2.41
C LEU A 220 0.19 -11.92 3.46
N HIS A 221 0.72 -11.92 4.67
CA HIS A 221 0.25 -11.09 5.75
C HIS A 221 1.21 -9.91 5.91
N CYS A 222 0.73 -8.71 5.64
CA CYS A 222 1.47 -7.45 5.71
C CYS A 222 0.68 -6.51 6.61
N LEU A 223 0.87 -6.66 7.92
CA LEU A 223 0.06 -5.97 8.93
C LEU A 223 0.10 -4.46 8.86
N SER A 224 1.30 -3.94 8.56
CA SER A 224 1.43 -2.53 8.34
C SER A 224 2.67 -2.17 7.56
N SER A 225 2.51 -1.07 6.84
CA SER A 225 3.61 -0.24 6.38
C SER A 225 3.38 1.17 6.89
N GLN A 226 4.47 1.90 7.13
CA GLN A 226 4.38 3.32 7.41
C GLN A 226 5.60 4.04 6.87
N SER A 227 5.38 5.29 6.48
CA SER A 227 6.40 6.27 6.16
C SER A 227 6.11 7.52 6.98
N THR A 228 7.04 7.89 7.86
CA THR A 228 6.87 9.01 8.79
C THR A 228 8.10 9.91 8.80
N GLY A 229 7.90 11.23 8.83
CA GLY A 229 9.00 12.20 8.78
C GLY A 229 9.66 12.53 10.11
N ASN A 230 9.34 11.82 11.20
CA ASN A 230 9.97 12.06 12.50
C ASN A 230 10.04 10.77 13.32
N THR A 231 11.18 10.08 13.23
CA THR A 231 11.47 8.98 14.15
C THR A 231 12.46 9.45 15.21
N THR A 232 12.09 9.30 16.49
CA THR A 232 13.02 9.55 17.59
C THR A 232 13.89 8.32 17.79
N TYR A 233 15.20 8.42 17.50
CA TYR A 233 16.17 7.37 17.83
C TYR A 233 16.90 7.74 19.13
N GLY A 234 16.84 6.86 20.14
CA GLY A 234 17.60 7.05 21.39
C GLY A 234 17.26 8.31 22.20
N GLY A 235 16.03 8.83 22.09
CA GLY A 235 15.60 10.04 22.80
C GLY A 235 16.09 11.36 22.19
N THR A 236 16.76 11.32 21.03
CA THR A 236 17.11 12.51 20.26
C THR A 236 16.16 12.60 19.07
N PRO A 237 15.42 13.71 18.87
CA PRO A 237 14.62 13.91 17.67
C PRO A 237 15.56 13.88 16.48
N SER A 238 15.41 12.86 15.63
CA SER A 238 16.13 12.76 14.38
C SER A 238 15.11 12.96 13.28
N TYR A 239 15.35 13.91 12.38
CA TYR A 239 14.55 14.12 11.17
C TYR A 239 14.85 13.02 10.13
N ILE A 240 14.94 11.78 10.59
CA ILE A 240 15.23 10.62 9.78
C ILE A 240 13.88 10.09 9.30
N TYR A 241 13.73 10.14 7.97
CA TYR A 241 12.61 9.61 7.23
C TYR A 241 12.68 8.10 7.29
N GLY A 242 11.82 7.53 8.14
CA GLY A 242 11.77 6.09 8.31
C GLY A 242 10.63 5.51 7.49
N THR A 243 10.94 4.56 6.61
CA THR A 243 9.95 3.61 6.13
C THR A 243 10.08 2.32 6.90
N SER A 244 8.94 1.70 7.14
CA SER A 244 8.93 0.40 7.76
C SER A 244 7.80 -0.44 7.21
N LEU A 245 8.10 -1.72 7.00
CA LEU A 245 7.21 -2.75 6.50
C LEU A 245 7.22 -3.91 7.48
N GLY A 246 6.04 -4.44 7.80
CA GLY A 246 5.91 -5.58 8.71
C GLY A 246 6.12 -5.22 10.18
N VAL A 247 6.04 -3.93 10.52
CA VAL A 247 6.13 -3.45 11.90
C VAL A 247 4.76 -3.19 12.51
N ASP A 248 4.74 -2.81 13.78
CA ASP A 248 3.54 -2.33 14.44
C ASP A 248 3.24 -0.86 14.10
N CYS A 249 2.02 -0.60 13.67
CA CYS A 249 1.49 0.70 13.28
C CYS A 249 1.01 1.55 14.49
N GLY A 250 1.60 1.33 15.67
CA GLY A 250 1.21 1.96 16.95
C GLY A 250 0.23 1.16 17.81
N CYS A 251 0.02 -0.12 17.51
CA CYS A 251 -0.76 -1.05 18.32
C CYS A 251 0.12 -1.80 19.34
N ASN A 252 0.19 -1.23 20.55
CA ASN A 252 0.97 -1.74 21.68
C ASN A 252 0.71 -3.20 22.12
N ASN A 253 -0.29 -3.90 21.55
CA ASN A 253 -0.65 -5.29 21.86
C ASN A 253 -0.81 -6.20 20.62
N CYS A 254 -0.33 -5.78 19.44
CA CYS A 254 -0.50 -6.54 18.19
C CYS A 254 0.50 -7.69 18.01
N ASN A 255 1.31 -8.03 19.03
CA ASN A 255 2.32 -9.09 19.05
C ASN A 255 1.89 -10.49 18.57
N ALA A 256 0.58 -10.76 18.43
CA ALA A 256 0.06 -12.06 18.00
C ALA A 256 -0.04 -12.21 16.48
N TRP A 257 0.23 -11.13 15.74
CA TRP A 257 0.18 -11.11 14.30
C TRP A 257 1.46 -10.40 13.89
N MET A 258 2.26 -11.02 13.05
CA MET A 258 3.48 -10.44 12.54
C MET A 258 3.44 -10.62 11.02
N ALA A 259 4.23 -9.86 10.28
CA ALA A 259 4.26 -10.03 8.84
C ALA A 259 4.74 -11.45 8.52
N SER A 260 3.97 -12.18 7.74
CA SER A 260 4.24 -13.58 7.44
C SER A 260 3.96 -13.89 5.98
N PHE A 261 4.68 -14.86 5.45
CA PHE A 261 4.50 -15.35 4.11
C PHE A 261 4.46 -16.86 4.15
N HIS A 262 3.43 -17.42 3.52
CA HIS A 262 3.28 -18.85 3.32
C HIS A 262 3.06 -19.12 1.84
N ALA A 263 3.74 -20.12 1.28
CA ALA A 263 3.50 -20.57 -0.08
C ALA A 263 3.70 -22.07 -0.24
N GLU A 264 3.01 -22.63 -1.23
CA GLU A 264 3.19 -24.01 -1.70
C GLU A 264 3.52 -24.00 -3.20
N GLY A 265 4.30 -24.97 -3.67
CA GLY A 265 4.63 -25.13 -5.08
C GLY A 265 6.10 -24.80 -5.36
N THR A 266 6.36 -23.92 -6.31
CA THR A 266 7.71 -23.47 -6.68
C THR A 266 7.69 -21.96 -6.80
N GLY A 267 8.70 -21.27 -6.28
CA GLY A 267 8.72 -19.82 -6.35
C GLY A 267 9.89 -19.15 -5.65
N TYR A 268 9.73 -17.84 -5.52
CA TYR A 268 10.67 -16.87 -5.01
C TYR A 268 9.96 -15.90 -4.08
N PHE A 269 10.60 -15.58 -2.95
CA PHE A 269 10.18 -14.55 -2.02
C PHE A 269 11.37 -13.67 -1.70
N GLU A 270 11.13 -12.36 -1.65
CA GLU A 270 12.10 -11.36 -1.24
C GLU A 270 11.44 -10.27 -0.41
N ALA A 271 12.08 -9.92 0.71
CA ALA A 271 11.80 -8.71 1.45
C ALA A 271 13.06 -7.84 1.49
N ILE A 272 12.95 -6.56 1.13
CA ILE A 272 14.07 -5.62 1.11
C ILE A 272 13.73 -4.37 1.91
N GLY A 273 14.75 -3.83 2.59
CA GLY A 273 14.80 -2.43 3.01
C GLY A 273 16.03 -1.75 2.42
N GLU A 274 15.87 -0.52 1.95
CA GLU A 274 16.95 0.34 1.46
C GLU A 274 16.88 1.71 2.14
N GLY A 275 17.98 2.09 2.79
CA GLY A 275 18.11 3.29 3.59
C GLY A 275 19.40 4.04 3.27
N SER A 276 19.44 5.31 3.65
CA SER A 276 20.63 6.16 3.48
C SER A 276 21.54 6.11 4.69
N TYR A 277 20.97 5.87 5.88
CA TYR A 277 21.71 5.83 7.15
C TYR A 277 21.64 4.48 7.80
N GLN A 278 20.49 3.80 7.73
CA GLN A 278 20.34 2.52 8.40
C GLN A 278 19.24 1.69 7.74
N VAL A 279 19.47 0.38 7.69
CA VAL A 279 18.42 -0.60 7.50
C VAL A 279 18.50 -1.59 8.64
N THR A 280 17.40 -1.77 9.36
CA THR A 280 17.22 -2.82 10.35
C THR A 280 16.20 -3.81 9.84
N SER A 281 16.55 -5.09 9.89
CA SER A 281 15.64 -6.18 9.59
C SER A 281 15.54 -7.12 10.78
N ASP A 282 14.32 -7.56 11.04
CA ASP A 282 14.03 -8.69 11.90
C ASP A 282 13.51 -9.85 11.04
N LEU A 283 14.08 -11.03 11.25
CA LEU A 283 13.58 -12.28 10.68
C LEU A 283 13.55 -13.36 11.76
N SER A 284 12.41 -14.03 11.85
CA SER A 284 12.34 -15.30 12.58
C SER A 284 11.82 -16.40 11.66
N HIS A 285 12.07 -17.64 12.00
CA HIS A 285 11.47 -18.76 11.30
C HIS A 285 11.10 -19.80 12.35
N SER A 286 9.84 -20.24 12.36
CA SER A 286 9.35 -21.32 13.24
C SER A 286 9.69 -21.13 14.73
N GLY A 287 9.62 -19.87 15.22
CA GLY A 287 9.91 -19.53 16.61
C GLY A 287 11.40 -19.56 16.99
N THR A 288 12.30 -19.83 16.03
CA THR A 288 13.74 -19.64 16.19
C THR A 288 14.16 -18.31 15.55
N PRO A 289 14.78 -17.38 16.29
CA PRO A 289 15.37 -16.19 15.70
C PRO A 289 16.48 -16.61 14.74
N PHE A 290 16.29 -16.43 13.43
CA PHE A 290 17.37 -16.60 12.45
C PHE A 290 18.30 -15.39 12.45
N GLY A 291 17.78 -14.23 12.84
CA GLY A 291 18.52 -13.00 13.07
C GLY A 291 17.55 -11.90 13.44
N THR A 292 17.32 -11.70 14.74
CA THR A 292 16.71 -10.47 15.24
C THR A 292 17.77 -9.36 15.18
N GLY A 293 17.46 -8.24 14.53
CA GLY A 293 18.28 -7.04 14.53
C GLY A 293 19.49 -7.08 13.61
N ILE A 294 19.36 -7.60 12.38
CA ILE A 294 20.38 -7.31 11.36
C ILE A 294 20.29 -5.83 11.04
N THR A 295 21.26 -5.06 11.54
CA THR A 295 21.36 -3.63 11.27
C THR A 295 22.56 -3.35 10.37
N VAL A 296 22.29 -2.82 9.17
CA VAL A 296 23.31 -2.30 8.25
C VAL A 296 23.31 -0.77 8.36
N THR A 297 24.48 -0.17 8.51
CA THR A 297 24.63 1.29 8.59
C THR A 297 25.20 1.82 7.28
N GLY A 298 24.53 2.82 6.73
CA GLY A 298 24.93 3.55 5.52
C GLY A 298 25.88 4.69 5.83
N ASP A 299 26.40 5.32 4.79
CA ASP A 299 27.28 6.49 4.89
C ASP A 299 26.53 7.83 4.72
N GLY A 300 25.21 7.77 4.63
CA GLY A 300 24.34 8.91 4.35
C GLY A 300 24.13 9.16 2.86
N SER A 301 24.77 8.41 1.96
CA SER A 301 24.40 8.43 0.55
C SER A 301 23.16 7.57 0.29
N PRO A 302 22.30 7.95 -0.68
CA PRO A 302 21.09 7.21 -1.00
C PRO A 302 21.35 5.73 -1.28
N GLY A 303 20.66 4.85 -0.55
CA GLY A 303 20.74 3.38 -0.70
C GLY A 303 22.03 2.76 -0.18
N SER A 304 22.85 3.51 0.57
CA SER A 304 24.11 3.01 1.12
C SER A 304 23.95 1.94 2.20
N ALA A 305 22.76 1.79 2.77
CA ALA A 305 22.36 0.63 3.57
C ALA A 305 21.27 -0.16 2.84
N SER A 306 21.44 -1.48 2.75
CA SER A 306 20.45 -2.38 2.18
C SER A 306 20.50 -3.73 2.88
N VAL A 307 19.33 -4.32 3.12
CA VAL A 307 19.16 -5.69 3.60
C VAL A 307 18.11 -6.37 2.73
N SER A 308 18.40 -7.60 2.29
CA SER A 308 17.46 -8.46 1.58
C SER A 308 17.33 -9.81 2.29
N ILE A 309 16.09 -10.26 2.51
CA ILE A 309 15.74 -11.62 2.90
C ILE A 309 15.23 -12.33 1.66
N ILE A 310 15.90 -13.39 1.23
CA ILE A 310 15.55 -14.12 0.01
C ILE A 310 15.26 -15.58 0.36
N ALA A 311 14.12 -16.09 -0.10
CA ALA A 311 13.78 -17.51 -0.06
C ALA A 311 13.43 -18.02 -1.46
N ASN A 312 13.95 -19.19 -1.80
CA ASN A 312 13.60 -19.92 -3.02
C ASN A 312 13.11 -21.31 -2.61
N TRP A 313 12.07 -21.81 -3.25
CA TRP A 313 11.58 -23.17 -3.00
C TRP A 313 11.16 -23.83 -4.31
N VAL A 314 11.23 -25.17 -4.33
CA VAL A 314 10.88 -25.99 -5.49
C VAL A 314 10.08 -27.19 -5.02
N ASN A 315 8.87 -27.35 -5.58
CA ASN A 315 7.93 -28.43 -5.25
C ASN A 315 7.78 -28.66 -3.74
N GLY A 316 7.59 -27.59 -2.97
CA GLY A 316 7.56 -27.64 -1.51
C GLY A 316 6.82 -26.47 -0.90
N THR A 317 7.00 -26.29 0.41
CA THR A 317 6.44 -25.18 1.18
C THR A 317 7.52 -24.15 1.50
N CYS A 318 7.12 -22.88 1.58
CA CYS A 318 7.95 -21.79 2.07
C CYS A 318 7.19 -21.05 3.16
N ASP A 319 7.83 -20.89 4.32
CA ASP A 319 7.28 -20.19 5.47
C ASP A 319 8.31 -19.15 5.95
N VAL A 320 7.92 -17.88 5.90
CA VAL A 320 8.70 -16.75 6.43
C VAL A 320 7.87 -16.07 7.49
N ASP A 321 8.32 -16.13 8.74
CA ASP A 321 7.58 -15.56 9.87
C ASP A 321 8.24 -14.28 10.35
N ASN A 322 7.42 -13.33 10.78
CA ASN A 322 7.88 -12.14 11.49
C ASN A 322 8.95 -11.35 10.74
N TYR A 323 8.86 -11.29 9.40
CA TYR A 323 9.77 -10.45 8.65
C TYR A 323 9.40 -8.99 8.91
N SER A 324 10.39 -8.15 9.14
CA SER A 324 10.21 -6.71 9.13
C SER A 324 11.41 -6.02 8.54
N MET A 325 11.14 -4.85 7.96
CA MET A 325 12.13 -3.96 7.39
C MET A 325 11.88 -2.59 7.97
N ARG A 326 12.95 -1.92 8.41
CA ARG A 326 12.95 -0.52 8.75
C ARG A 326 14.15 0.13 8.07
N ALA A 327 13.88 1.05 7.16
CA ALA A 327 14.90 1.82 6.46
C ALA A 327 14.84 3.28 6.91
N ASP A 328 15.99 3.93 6.93
CA ASP A 328 16.25 5.28 7.45
C ASP A 328 17.28 6.00 6.57
#